data_AF-A0ABF7Q601-F1
#
_entry.id   AF-A0ABF7Q601-F1
#
_cell.length_a   1.000
_cell.length_b   1.000
_cell.length_c   1.000
_cell.angle_alpha   90.00
_cell.angle_beta   90.00
_cell.angle_gamma   90.00
#
_symmetry.space_group_name_H-M   'P 1'
#
loop_
_entity.id
_entity.type
_entity.pdbx_description
1 polymer ?
#
loop_
_entity_poly.entity_id
_entity_poly.type
_entity_poly.pdbx_seq_one_letter_code
_entity_poly.pdbx_strand_id
1 'polypeptide(L)' 'MNIDKAVLFFAGVVVLLGLALGWTVSPYWFLLTAFAGVNMIQASFTGFCPAAIVFRKLGLRSGNAFS' A
#
# COMPACT_ATOMS: atom_id res chain seq x y z
N MET A 1 2.63 7.22 -15.22
CA MET A 1 2.16 6.62 -13.94
C MET A 1 3.16 7.05 -12.87
N ASN A 2 2.76 7.95 -11.96
CA ASN A 2 3.63 8.39 -10.87
C ASN A 2 3.60 7.38 -9.74
N ILE A 3 4.66 7.32 -8.93
CA ILE A 3 4.73 6.43 -7.76
C ILE A 3 3.50 6.61 -6.86
N ASP A 4 3.02 7.83 -6.66
CA ASP A 4 1.80 8.12 -5.89
C ASP A 4 0.58 7.33 -6.36
N LYS A 5 0.32 7.34 -7.66
CA LYS A 5 -0.84 6.65 -8.25
C LYS A 5 -0.63 5.13 -8.25
N ALA A 6 0.60 4.66 -8.46
CA ALA A 6 0.93 3.24 -8.39
C ALA A 6 0.78 2.68 -6.97
N VAL A 7 1.26 3.41 -5.96
CA VAL A 7 1.12 3.07 -4.55
C VAL A 7 -0.35 3.07 -4.13
N LEU A 8 -1.14 4.07 -4.53
CA LEU A 8 -2.56 4.15 -4.19
C LEU A 8 -3.35 2.97 -4.80
N PHE A 9 -3.04 2.60 -6.04
CA PHE A 9 -3.65 1.45 -6.70
C PHE A 9 -3.27 0.13 -6.02
N PHE A 10 -1.98 -0.06 -5.74
CA PHE A 10 -1.47 -1.25 -5.05
C PHE A 10 -2.07 -1.40 -3.64
N ALA A 11 -2.16 -0.29 -2.90
CA ALA A 11 -2.83 -0.22 -1.61
C ALA A 11 -4.29 -0.70 -1.68
N GLY A 12 -5.06 -0.19 -2.65
CA GLY A 12 -6.44 -0.61 -2.85
C GLY A 12 -6.58 -2.11 -3.17
N VAL A 13 -5.71 -2.64 -4.02
CA VAL A 13 -5.69 -4.07 -4.36
C VAL A 13 -5.37 -4.93 -3.14
N VAL A 14 -4.35 -4.56 -2.36
CA VAL A 14 -3.97 -5.27 -1.12
C VAL A 14 -5.13 -5.29 -0.12
N VAL A 15 -5.84 -4.16 0.05
CA VAL A 15 -6.98 -4.08 0.96
C VAL A 15 -8.15 -4.94 0.50
N LEU A 16 -8.52 -4.88 -0.79
CA LEU A 16 -9.60 -5.70 -1.34
C LEU A 16 -9.28 -7.20 -1.29
N LEU A 17 -8.02 -7.58 -1.58
CA LEU A 17 -7.55 -8.96 -1.44
C LEU A 17 -7.61 -9.41 0.02
N GLY A 18 -7.07 -8.60 0.95
CA GLY A 18 -7.08 -8.93 2.37
C GLY A 18 -8.50 -9.04 2.95
N LEU A 19 -9.43 -8.20 2.48
CA LEU A 19 -10.85 -8.27 2.83
C LEU A 19 -11.49 -9.56 2.29
N ALA A 20 -11.27 -9.87 1.01
CA ALA A 20 -11.82 -11.07 0.38
C ALA A 20 -11.28 -12.36 1.03
N LEU A 21 -9.98 -12.43 1.33
CA LEU A 21 -9.37 -13.56 2.03
C LEU A 21 -9.80 -13.64 3.50
N GLY A 22 -10.02 -12.49 4.15
CA GLY A 22 -10.60 -12.41 5.50
C GLY A 22 -11.97 -13.06 5.60
N TRP A 23 -12.79 -12.87 4.57
CA TRP A 23 -14.13 -13.47 4.49
C TRP A 23 -14.12 -14.93 4.05
N THR A 24 -13.25 -15.30 3.10
CA THR A 24 -13.30 -16.62 2.44
C THR A 24 -12.43 -17.69 3.08
N VAL A 25 -11.30 -17.31 3.70
CA VAL A 25 -10.32 -18.26 4.23
C VAL A 25 -10.29 -18.22 5.75
N SER A 26 -9.99 -17.05 6.33
CA SER A 26 -9.89 -16.92 7.79
C SER A 26 -9.84 -15.45 8.24
N PRO A 27 -10.51 -15.06 9.33
CA PRO A 27 -10.51 -13.69 9.84
C PRO A 27 -9.12 -13.16 10.24
N TYR A 28 -8.11 -14.03 10.43
CA TYR A 28 -6.73 -13.61 10.64
C TYR A 28 -6.14 -12.80 9.47
N TRP A 29 -6.69 -12.90 8.26
CA TRP A 29 -6.27 -12.08 7.12
C TRP A 29 -6.61 -10.59 7.27
N PHE A 30 -7.59 -10.23 8.12
CA PHE A 30 -7.85 -8.84 8.45
C PHE A 30 -6.67 -8.19 9.19
N LEU A 31 -5.84 -8.96 9.89
CA LEU A 31 -4.63 -8.45 10.53
C LEU A 31 -3.62 -7.95 9.49
N LEU A 32 -3.53 -8.63 8.34
CA LEU A 32 -2.71 -8.23 7.20
C LEU A 32 -3.23 -6.95 6.56
N THR A 33 -4.56 -6.84 6.39
CA THR A 33 -5.22 -5.62 5.92
C THR A 33 -5.01 -4.44 6.88
N ALA A 34 -5.12 -4.69 8.20
CA ALA A 34 -4.91 -3.69 9.24
C ALA A 34 -3.44 -3.22 9.26
N PHE A 35 -2.49 -4.15 9.16
CA PHE A 35 -1.07 -3.83 9.05
C PHE A 35 -0.79 -2.97 7.81
N ALA A 36 -1.33 -3.34 6.64
CA ALA A 36 -1.20 -2.54 5.43
C ALA A 36 -1.79 -1.13 5.60
N GLY A 37 -2.95 -1.01 6.26
CA GLY A 37 -3.58 0.28 6.57
C GLY A 37 -2.74 1.16 7.48
N VAL A 38 -2.18 0.60 8.56
CA VAL A 38 -1.26 1.33 9.47
C VAL A 38 -0.04 1.84 8.71
N ASN A 39 0.53 1.03 7.81
CA ASN A 39 1.67 1.44 6.98
C ASN A 39 1.30 2.59 6.02
N MET A 40 0.08 2.63 5.47
CA MET A 40 -0.38 3.74 4.64
C MET A 40 -0.61 5.03 5.44
N ILE A 41 -1.15 4.92 6.66
CA ILE A 41 -1.31 6.05 7.57
C ILE A 41 0.06 6.63 7.91
N GLN A 42 1.01 5.77 8.31
CA GLN A 42 2.37 6.19 8.62
C GLN A 42 3.06 6.82 7.40
N ALA A 43 2.87 6.27 6.21
CA ALA A 43 3.37 6.85 4.97
C ALA A 43 2.78 8.22 4.64
N SER A 44 1.51 8.48 4.98
CA SER A 44 0.87 9.78 4.76
C SER A 44 1.46 10.88 5.64
N PHE A 45 1.97 10.54 6.83
CA PHE A 45 2.62 11.49 7.75
C PHE A 45 4.13 11.62 7.52
N THR A 46 4.81 10.53 7.16
CA THR A 46 6.29 10.50 7.07
C THR A 46 6.82 10.57 5.63
N GLY A 47 5.95 10.43 4.63
CA GLY A 47 6.37 10.25 3.23
C GLY A 47 7.11 8.93 2.98
N PHE A 48 7.24 8.06 3.99
CA PHE A 48 8.03 6.84 3.91
C PHE A 48 7.12 5.65 3.65
N CYS A 49 6.79 5.40 2.37
CA CYS A 49 6.04 4.20 1.99
C CYS A 49 7.00 3.11 1.47
N PRO A 50 7.06 1.90 2.07
CA PRO A 50 7.87 0.80 1.53
C PRO A 50 7.45 0.43 0.11
N ALA A 51 6.16 0.55 -0.22
CA ALA A 51 5.68 0.39 -1.59
C ALA A 51 6.28 1.45 -2.53
N ALA A 52 6.39 2.71 -2.10
CA ALA A 52 7.05 3.75 -2.88
C ALA A 52 8.53 3.43 -3.13
N ILE A 53 9.24 2.85 -2.15
CA ILE A 53 10.64 2.41 -2.31
C ILE A 53 10.73 1.29 -3.35
N VAL A 54 9.83 0.31 -3.31
CA VAL A 54 9.76 -0.79 -4.30
C VAL A 54 9.49 -0.24 -5.71
N PHE A 55 8.51 0.66 -5.86
CA PHE A 55 8.20 1.28 -7.15
C PHE A 55 9.30 2.22 -7.66
N ARG A 56 10.02 2.90 -6.75
CA ARG A 56 11.20 3.70 -7.08
C ARG A 56 12.36 2.82 -7.56
N LYS A 57 12.53 1.64 -6.96
CA LYS A 57 13.52 0.63 -7.37
C LYS A 57 13.16 -0.04 -8.71
N LEU A 58 11.87 -0.09 -9.06
CA LEU A 58 11.36 -0.50 -10.37
C LEU A 58 11.45 0.59 -11.45
N GLY A 59 12.02 1.77 -11.14
CA GLY A 59 12.31 2.82 -12.13
C GLY A 59 11.16 3.79 -12.40
N LEU A 60 10.10 3.79 -11.60
CA LEU A 60 9.02 4.78 -11.72
C LEU A 60 9.46 6.13 -11.14
N ARG A 61 9.02 7.24 -11.76
CA ARG A 61 9.29 8.60 -11.24
C ARG A 61 8.43 8.87 -10.01
N SER A 62 9.07 9.31 -8.93
CA SER A 62 8.39 9.88 -7.76
C SER A 62 7.54 11.06 -8.20
N GLY A 63 6.29 11.08 -7.75
CA GLY A 63 5.44 12.27 -7.85
C GLY A 63 5.55 13.10 -6.58
N ASN A 64 4.75 14.16 -6.50
CA ASN A 64 4.86 15.19 -5.47
C ASN A 64 4.59 14.72 -4.04
N ALA A 65 3.94 13.56 -3.82
CA ALA A 65 3.67 13.08 -2.45
C ALA A 65 4.76 12.14 -1.90
N PHE A 66 5.72 11.72 -2.74
CA PHE A 66 6.93 11.00 -2.32
C PHE A 66 8.20 11.70 -2.85
N SER A 67 8.24 13.04 -2.77
CA SER A 67 9.38 13.86 -3.19
C SER A 67 10.58 13.75 -2.26
#